data_AF-A0A930MZJ6-F1
#
_entry.id   AF-A0A930MZJ6-F1
#
_cell.length_a   1.000
_cell.length_b   1.000
_cell.length_c   1.000
_cell.angle_alpha   90.00
_cell.angle_beta   90.00
_cell.angle_gamma   90.00
#
_symmetry.space_group_name_H-M   'P 1'
#
loop_
_entity.id
_entity.type
_entity.pdbx_description
1 polymer ?
#
loop_
_entity_poly.entity_id
_entity_poly.type
_entity_poly.pdbx_seq_one_letter_code
_entity_poly.pdbx_strand_id
1 'polypeptide(L)'
;MDKYKPSYDLRKIQQTGYFITRTALMSAAELGFDADGIHEVIASMEQSHFYKSMTSKYNHKVWQDVYHVPFGEYLLYIKFTANDIVSDFWLLSFKEK
;
A
#
# COMPACT_ATOMS: atom_id res chain seq x y z
N MET A 1 2.25 9.57 15.53
CA MET A 1 3.31 10.48 15.02
C MET A 1 3.48 10.17 13.56
N ASP A 2 3.69 11.21 12.75
CA ASP A 2 3.83 11.09 11.30
C ASP A 2 5.24 11.53 10.89
N LYS A 3 5.80 10.89 9.86
CA LYS A 3 7.07 11.28 9.22
C LYS A 3 6.98 11.13 7.70
N TYR A 4 7.81 11.89 7.01
CA TYR A 4 7.86 11.94 5.54
C TYR A 4 9.04 11.15 4.96
N LYS A 5 9.40 10.05 5.64
CA LYS A 5 10.34 9.05 5.14
C LYS A 5 9.75 7.66 5.38
N PRO A 6 9.80 6.74 4.40
CA PRO A 6 9.36 5.36 4.60
C PRO A 6 10.05 4.71 5.79
N SER A 7 9.31 3.85 6.48
CA SER A 7 9.85 2.98 7.52
C SER A 7 10.37 1.67 6.95
N TYR A 8 9.80 1.23 5.83
CA TYR A 8 10.10 -0.03 5.16
C TYR A 8 10.67 0.24 3.77
N ASP A 9 11.53 -0.66 3.30
CA ASP A 9 12.14 -0.57 1.97
C ASP A 9 11.19 -1.17 0.93
N LEU A 10 10.65 -0.30 0.06
CA LEU A 10 9.72 -0.71 -0.99
C LEU A 10 10.33 -1.75 -1.94
N ARG A 11 11.62 -1.62 -2.30
CA ARG A 11 12.27 -2.56 -3.21
C ARG A 11 12.39 -3.93 -2.58
N LYS A 12 12.67 -3.96 -1.27
CA LYS A 12 12.71 -5.21 -0.51
C LYS A 12 11.33 -5.88 -0.53
N ILE A 13 10.26 -5.14 -0.24
CA ILE A 13 8.87 -5.65 -0.28
C ILE A 13 8.55 -6.27 -1.64
N GLN A 14 8.91 -5.60 -2.73
CA GLN A 14 8.67 -6.07 -4.09
C GLN A 14 9.46 -7.36 -4.43
N GLN A 15 10.64 -7.54 -3.84
CA GLN A 15 11.53 -8.68 -4.13
C GLN A 15 11.28 -9.90 -3.24
N THR A 16 10.98 -9.68 -1.96
CA THR A 16 10.86 -10.77 -0.98
C THR A 16 9.42 -11.28 -0.84
N GLY A 17 8.46 -10.58 -1.43
CA GLY A 17 7.04 -10.85 -1.28
C GLY A 17 6.46 -10.19 -0.02
N TYR A 18 5.14 -10.25 0.08
CA TYR A 18 4.34 -9.59 1.12
C TYR A 18 3.12 -10.43 1.45
N PHE A 19 2.53 -10.19 2.62
CA PHE A 19 1.24 -10.76 3.00
C PHE A 19 0.14 -9.74 2.83
N ILE A 20 -1.05 -10.18 2.41
CA ILE A 20 -2.22 -9.31 2.29
C ILE A 20 -3.22 -9.71 3.36
N THR A 21 -3.68 -8.75 4.15
CA THR A 21 -4.77 -9.01 5.11
C THR A 21 -6.06 -9.35 4.39
N ARG A 22 -6.93 -10.16 5.03
CA ARG A 22 -8.24 -10.50 4.45
C ARG A 22 -9.06 -9.27 4.07
N THR A 23 -9.03 -8.22 4.90
CA THR A 23 -9.75 -6.97 4.62
C THR A 23 -9.21 -6.30 3.36
N ALA A 24 -7.89 -6.10 3.25
CA ALA A 24 -7.30 -5.50 2.04
C ALA A 24 -7.55 -6.33 0.78
N LEU A 25 -7.51 -7.66 0.89
CA LEU A 25 -7.84 -8.56 -0.22
C LEU A 25 -9.31 -8.40 -0.67
N MET A 26 -10.25 -8.29 0.26
CA MET A 26 -11.66 -8.05 -0.05
C MET A 26 -11.87 -6.68 -0.70
N SER A 27 -11.25 -5.62 -0.16
CA SER A 27 -11.33 -4.27 -0.72
C SER A 27 -10.76 -4.20 -2.15
N ALA A 28 -9.66 -4.90 -2.41
CA ALA A 28 -9.09 -5.02 -3.75
C ALA A 28 -10.06 -5.76 -4.70
N ALA A 29 -10.67 -6.85 -4.25
CA ALA A 29 -11.65 -7.60 -5.03
C ALA A 29 -12.91 -6.79 -5.37
N GLU A 30 -13.38 -5.93 -4.45
CA GLU A 30 -14.49 -5.00 -4.71
C GLU A 30 -14.17 -3.99 -5.83
N LEU A 31 -12.89 -3.68 -6.03
CA LEU A 31 -12.39 -2.83 -7.11
C LEU A 31 -12.07 -3.62 -8.39
N GLY A 32 -12.27 -4.95 -8.38
CA GLY A 32 -12.00 -5.83 -9.52
C GLY A 32 -10.56 -6.36 -9.59
N PHE A 33 -9.75 -6.17 -8.55
CA PHE A 33 -8.39 -6.71 -8.49
C PHE A 33 -8.38 -8.10 -7.83
N ASP A 34 -7.83 -9.07 -8.54
CA ASP A 34 -7.45 -10.37 -7.98
C ASP A 34 -6.02 -10.31 -7.41
N ALA A 35 -5.48 -11.47 -7.01
CA ALA A 35 -4.14 -11.53 -6.43
C ALA A 35 -3.04 -11.05 -7.40
N ASP A 36 -3.18 -11.36 -8.68
CA ASP A 36 -2.23 -10.95 -9.71
C ASP A 36 -2.34 -9.44 -9.97
N GLY A 37 -3.55 -8.89 -10.02
CA GLY A 37 -3.77 -7.44 -10.11
C GLY A 37 -3.17 -6.68 -8.92
N ILE A 38 -3.29 -7.20 -7.69
CA ILE A 38 -2.61 -6.60 -6.52
C ILE A 38 -1.10 -6.67 -6.69
N HIS A 39 -0.57 -7.77 -7.24
CA HIS A 39 0.85 -7.91 -7.51
C HIS A 39 1.37 -6.92 -8.55
N GLU A 40 0.65 -6.72 -9.65
CA GLU A 40 0.98 -5.72 -10.66
C GLU A 40 1.00 -4.30 -10.07
N VAL A 41 0.00 -3.96 -9.24
CA VAL A 41 -0.05 -2.67 -8.56
C VAL A 41 1.15 -2.47 -7.64
N ILE A 42 1.53 -3.47 -6.84
CA ILE A 42 2.67 -3.37 -5.93
C ILE A 42 3.99 -3.33 -6.71
N ALA A 43 4.10 -4.09 -7.80
CA ALA A 43 5.25 -4.06 -8.70
C ALA A 43 5.41 -2.70 -9.40
N SER A 44 4.30 -2.00 -9.70
CA SER A 44 4.35 -0.66 -10.31
C SER A 44 4.62 0.48 -9.32
N MET A 45 4.73 0.19 -8.01
CA MET A 45 4.97 1.23 -7.02
C MET A 45 6.36 1.83 -7.14
N GLU A 46 6.42 3.16 -7.04
CA GLU A 46 7.65 3.93 -7.00
C GLU A 46 7.83 4.61 -5.64
N GLN A 47 9.07 4.98 -5.33
CA GLN A 47 9.39 5.71 -4.10
C GLN A 47 8.68 7.08 -4.03
N SER A 48 8.42 7.69 -5.19
CA SER A 48 7.69 8.95 -5.37
C SER A 48 6.21 8.87 -4.95
N HIS A 49 5.62 7.68 -4.94
CA HIS A 49 4.23 7.44 -4.51
C HIS A 49 4.07 7.50 -2.99
N PHE A 50 5.17 7.53 -2.23
CA PHE A 50 5.13 7.59 -0.78
C PHE A 50 4.48 8.88 -0.31
N TYR A 51 3.41 8.75 0.49
CA TYR A 51 2.71 9.88 1.06
C TYR A 51 3.26 10.22 2.45
N LYS A 52 3.18 9.26 3.38
CA LYS A 52 3.70 9.41 4.74
C LYS A 52 3.84 8.07 5.45
N SER A 53 4.57 8.08 6.55
CA SER A 53 4.63 6.98 7.50
C SER A 53 4.03 7.44 8.82
N MET A 54 3.11 6.67 9.38
CA MET A 54 2.44 6.98 10.64
C MET A 54 2.48 5.80 11.60
N THR A 55 2.53 6.06 12.91
CA THR A 55 2.49 4.97 13.89
C THR A 55 1.09 4.37 14.04
N SER A 56 1.00 3.07 14.26
CA SER A 56 -0.27 2.39 14.57
C SER A 56 -0.88 2.97 15.85
N LYS A 57 -2.22 3.12 15.85
CA LYS A 57 -2.99 3.57 17.01
C LYS A 57 -2.80 2.66 18.22
N TYR A 58 -2.67 1.36 18.00
CA TYR A 58 -2.61 0.34 19.06
C TYR A 58 -1.18 0.01 19.48
N ASN A 59 -0.18 0.35 18.67
CA ASN A 59 1.22 0.13 18.98
C ASN A 59 2.11 1.17 18.32
N HIS A 60 2.57 2.14 19.09
CA HIS A 60 3.40 3.24 18.59
C HIS A 60 4.81 2.83 18.14
N LYS A 61 5.21 1.57 18.35
CA LYS A 61 6.47 1.02 17.80
C LYS A 61 6.31 0.52 16.36
N VAL A 62 5.07 0.27 15.92
CA VAL A 62 4.78 -0.20 14.56
C VAL A 62 4.45 1.01 13.69
N TRP A 63 5.18 1.12 12.58
CA TRP A 63 4.93 2.13 11.57
C TRP A 63 4.03 1.58 10.46
N GLN A 64 3.35 2.47 9.79
CA GLN A 64 2.47 2.20 8.67
C GLN A 64 2.85 3.14 7.54
N ASP A 65 3.43 2.60 6.47
CA ASP A 65 3.81 3.36 5.30
C ASP A 65 2.63 3.44 4.34
N VAL A 66 2.25 4.65 3.98
CA VAL A 66 1.11 4.96 3.13
C VAL A 66 1.63 5.45 1.79
N TYR A 67 1.07 4.90 0.72
CA TYR A 67 1.38 5.25 -0.65
C TYR A 67 0.10 5.63 -1.40
N HIS A 68 0.20 6.62 -2.26
CA HIS A 68 -0.82 6.96 -3.26
C HIS A 68 -0.30 6.48 -4.62
N VAL A 69 -0.85 5.39 -5.13
CA VAL A 69 -0.33 4.65 -6.27
C VAL A 69 -1.23 4.89 -7.48
N PRO A 70 -0.76 5.63 -8.49
CA PRO A 70 -1.47 5.76 -9.75
C PRO A 70 -1.43 4.41 -10.49
N PHE A 71 -2.59 3.85 -10.84
CA PHE A 71 -2.67 2.59 -11.58
C PHE A 71 -3.87 2.60 -12.53
N GLY A 72 -3.61 2.60 -13.84
CA GLY A 72 -4.64 2.87 -14.85
C GLY A 72 -5.36 4.19 -14.57
N GLU A 73 -6.69 4.13 -14.53
CA GLU A 73 -7.61 5.24 -14.19
C GLU A 73 -7.75 5.47 -12.68
N TYR A 74 -7.10 4.67 -11.83
CA TYR A 74 -7.22 4.75 -10.39
C TYR A 74 -6.04 5.50 -9.76
N LEU A 75 -6.31 6.14 -8.63
CA LEU A 75 -5.34 6.52 -7.63
C LEU A 75 -5.65 5.70 -6.38
N LEU A 76 -4.77 4.76 -6.04
CA LEU A 76 -4.98 3.78 -4.96
C LEU A 76 -4.26 4.21 -3.68
N TYR A 77 -4.92 4.04 -2.55
CA TYR A 77 -4.32 4.15 -1.22
C TYR A 77 -3.86 2.76 -0.77
N ILE A 78 -2.55 2.60 -0.57
CA ILE A 78 -1.96 1.33 -0.13
C ILE A 78 -1.21 1.55 1.18
N LYS A 79 -1.46 0.71 2.17
CA LYS A 79 -0.79 0.79 3.49
C LYS A 79 -0.02 -0.47 3.83
N PHE A 80 1.30 -0.32 3.96
CA PHE A 80 2.19 -1.36 4.47
C PHE A 80 2.42 -1.21 5.97
N THR A 81 2.56 -2.33 6.68
CA THR A 81 2.97 -2.38 8.09
C THR A 81 4.18 -3.30 8.24
N ALA A 82 4.69 -3.44 9.47
CA ALA A 82 5.78 -4.36 9.79
C ALA A 82 5.58 -5.77 9.20
N ASN A 83 6.70 -6.43 8.90
CA ASN A 83 6.77 -7.75 8.26
C ASN A 83 6.13 -7.78 6.86
N ASP A 84 6.28 -6.68 6.10
CA ASP A 84 5.90 -6.60 4.70
C ASP A 84 4.41 -6.95 4.49
N ILE A 85 3.52 -6.42 5.35
CA ILE A 85 2.08 -6.70 5.32
C ILE A 85 1.32 -5.55 4.67
N VAL A 86 0.59 -5.84 3.58
CA VAL A 86 -0.43 -4.97 3.00
C VAL A 86 -1.69 -5.02 3.86
N SER A 87 -1.90 -3.95 4.62
CA SER A 87 -3.03 -3.82 5.55
C SER A 87 -4.23 -3.09 4.97
N ASP A 88 -4.04 -2.26 3.94
CA ASP A 88 -5.10 -1.54 3.26
C ASP A 88 -4.80 -1.43 1.77
N PHE A 89 -5.86 -1.57 0.97
CA PHE A 89 -5.87 -1.40 -0.47
C PHE A 89 -7.21 -0.76 -0.84
N TRP A 90 -7.22 0.54 -1.11
CA TRP A 90 -8.45 1.30 -1.34
C TRP A 90 -8.34 2.19 -2.56
N LEU A 91 -9.47 2.48 -3.19
CA LEU A 91 -9.56 3.54 -4.17
C LEU A 91 -9.60 4.89 -3.44
N LEU A 92 -8.65 5.77 -3.73
CA LEU A 92 -8.66 7.15 -3.23
C LEU A 92 -9.45 8.06 -4.17
N SER A 93 -9.18 7.96 -5.47
CA SER A 93 -9.90 8.70 -6.51
C SER A 93 -9.72 8.05 -7.87
N PHE A 94 -10.53 8.43 -8.84
CA PHE A 94 -10.17 8.26 -10.25
C PHE A 94 -9.21 9.37 -10.67
N LYS A 95 -8.34 9.11 -11.65
CA LYS A 95 -7.57 10.17 -12.29
C LYS A 95 -8.52 11.06 -13.09
N GLU A 96 -8.33 12.36 -12.99
CA GLU A 96 -8.94 13.30 -13.93
C GLU A 96 -8.20 13.19 -15.27
N LYS A 97 -8.95 13.28 -16.38
CA LYS A 97 -8.40 13.29 -17.74
C LYS A 97 -7.70 14.59 -18.07
#